data_AF-A0A972WJY5-F1
#
_entry.id   AF-A0A972WJY5-F1
#
_cell.length_a   1.000
_cell.length_b   1.000
_cell.length_c   1.000
_cell.angle_alpha   90.00
_cell.angle_beta   90.00
_cell.angle_gamma   90.00
#
_symmetry.space_group_name_H-M   'P 1'
#
loop_
_entity.id
_entity.type
_entity.pdbx_description
1 polymer ?
#
loop_
_entity_poly.entity_id
_entity_poly.type
_entity_poly.pdbx_seq_one_letter_code
_entity_poly.pdbx_strand_id
1 'polypeptide(L)'
;MPKSSMAKADFITSLIFFVLGLYMIIEGLAMPGAGGFIEAGGEPGRVPVLLGCIVAFFATILLIRSVARKGHKLLENLEDTGIVTPGAWRCAATAAGCSLYAVGLLGATIGGWQVRYHEATAVFMFLFILGFEWEEAVELGGRRWNWLQARWPLLASGLAALFSSLPAARAPFVWLVFTALLQAVLVTWGVTYLFEQEFYVKLP
;
A
#
# COMPACT_ATOMS: atom_id res chain seq x y z
N MET A 1 13.57 -19.48 13.77
CA MET A 1 12.39 -19.36 14.64
C MET A 1 11.82 -20.75 14.92
N PRO A 2 11.45 -21.09 16.16
CA PRO A 2 10.88 -22.40 16.48
C PRO A 2 9.51 -22.57 15.82
N LYS A 3 9.26 -23.75 15.22
CA LYS A 3 8.04 -24.07 14.44
C LYS A 3 6.73 -23.87 15.22
N SER A 4 6.76 -23.95 16.56
CA SER A 4 5.59 -23.77 17.42
C SER A 4 5.11 -22.32 17.51
N SER A 5 6.03 -21.35 17.49
CA SER A 5 5.72 -19.92 17.53
C SER A 5 4.98 -19.46 16.27
N MET A 6 5.33 -20.01 15.10
CA MET A 6 4.68 -19.69 13.83
C MET A 6 3.21 -20.14 13.78
N ALA A 7 2.88 -21.29 14.36
CA ALA A 7 1.49 -21.77 14.38
C ALA A 7 0.57 -20.87 15.24
N LYS A 8 1.10 -20.28 16.32
CA LYS A 8 0.37 -19.32 17.18
C LYS A 8 0.11 -18.00 16.45
N ALA A 9 1.14 -17.45 15.79
CA ALA A 9 0.99 -16.23 14.99
C ALA A 9 -0.03 -16.43 13.86
N ASP A 10 0.03 -17.56 13.15
CA ASP A 10 -0.95 -17.92 12.12
C ASP A 10 -2.38 -17.98 12.68
N PHE A 11 -2.56 -18.54 13.89
CA PHE A 11 -3.88 -18.62 14.54
C PHE A 11 -4.47 -17.23 14.80
N ILE A 12 -3.71 -16.36 15.48
CA ILE A 12 -4.18 -15.02 15.86
C ILE A 12 -4.44 -14.18 14.60
N THR A 13 -3.52 -14.19 13.64
CA THR A 13 -3.69 -13.47 12.36
C THR A 13 -4.92 -13.96 11.60
N SER A 14 -5.16 -15.28 11.57
CA SER A 14 -6.34 -15.83 10.90
C SER A 14 -7.64 -15.40 11.58
N LEU A 15 -7.69 -15.32 12.91
CA LEU A 15 -8.87 -14.85 13.62
C LEU A 15 -9.15 -13.37 13.35
N ILE A 16 -8.11 -12.52 13.40
CA ILE A 16 -8.22 -11.09 13.12
C ILE A 16 -8.70 -10.86 11.69
N PHE A 17 -8.09 -11.53 10.69
CA PHE A 17 -8.49 -11.39 9.29
C PHE A 17 -9.88 -11.97 9.02
N PHE A 18 -10.29 -13.02 9.70
CA PHE A 18 -11.65 -13.55 9.56
C PHE A 18 -12.69 -12.52 10.03
N VAL A 19 -12.48 -11.94 11.22
CA VAL A 19 -13.36 -10.88 11.76
C VAL A 19 -13.37 -9.65 10.85
N LEU A 20 -12.20 -9.20 10.39
CA LEU A 20 -12.07 -8.08 9.47
C LEU A 20 -12.79 -8.35 8.13
N GLY A 21 -12.64 -9.54 7.58
CA GLY A 21 -13.31 -9.96 6.34
C GLY A 21 -14.82 -9.96 6.49
N LEU A 22 -15.35 -10.50 7.60
CA LEU A 22 -16.78 -10.45 7.91
C LEU A 22 -17.29 -9.01 8.07
N TYR A 23 -16.52 -8.16 8.75
CA TYR A 23 -16.86 -6.73 8.89
C TYR A 23 -16.98 -6.05 7.51
N MET A 24 -16.00 -6.27 6.62
CA MET A 24 -16.05 -5.73 5.25
C MET A 24 -17.25 -6.23 4.44
N ILE A 25 -17.66 -7.50 4.62
CA ILE A 25 -18.86 -8.04 3.98
C ILE A 25 -20.11 -7.33 4.50
N ILE A 26 -20.24 -7.19 5.82
CA ILE A 26 -21.41 -6.55 6.45
C ILE A 26 -21.54 -5.10 6.00
N GLU A 27 -20.46 -4.32 6.10
CA GLU A 27 -20.44 -2.92 5.67
C GLU A 27 -20.67 -2.79 4.16
N GLY A 28 -20.03 -3.65 3.37
CA GLY A 28 -20.21 -3.64 1.91
C GLY A 28 -21.63 -3.98 1.48
N LEU A 29 -22.32 -4.89 2.18
CA LEU A 29 -23.74 -5.20 1.94
C LEU A 29 -24.68 -4.07 2.40
N ALA A 30 -24.28 -3.28 3.40
CA ALA A 30 -25.02 -2.10 3.84
C ALA A 30 -24.90 -0.91 2.87
N MET A 31 -23.89 -0.92 1.99
CA MET A 31 -23.70 0.10 0.97
C MET A 31 -24.61 -0.12 -0.25
N PRO A 32 -25.06 0.97 -0.91
CA PRO A 32 -25.86 0.87 -2.12
C PRO A 32 -25.10 0.14 -3.24
N GLY A 33 -25.83 -0.67 -4.02
CA GLY A 33 -25.27 -1.39 -5.17
C GLY A 33 -24.67 -2.77 -4.87
N ALA A 34 -24.78 -3.30 -3.64
CA ALA A 34 -24.20 -4.62 -3.33
C ALA A 34 -24.88 -5.81 -4.07
N GLY A 35 -26.05 -5.61 -4.69
CA GLY A 35 -26.83 -6.67 -5.36
C GLY A 35 -27.59 -6.25 -6.63
N GLY A 36 -27.25 -5.11 -7.24
CA GLY A 36 -27.91 -4.56 -8.44
C GLY A 36 -27.18 -4.84 -9.76
N PHE A 37 -27.73 -4.32 -10.86
CA PHE A 37 -27.03 -4.22 -12.15
C PHE A 37 -26.10 -3.00 -12.14
N ILE A 38 -24.96 -3.09 -12.82
CA ILE A 38 -23.93 -2.04 -12.85
C ILE A 38 -24.52 -0.74 -13.45
N GLU A 39 -24.70 0.27 -12.60
CA GLU A 39 -25.01 1.65 -13.02
C GLU A 39 -23.72 2.50 -13.09
N ALA A 40 -23.75 3.58 -13.87
CA ALA A 40 -22.59 4.46 -14.08
C ALA A 40 -22.15 5.11 -12.76
N GLY A 41 -20.87 4.96 -12.41
CA GLY A 41 -20.29 5.40 -11.12
C GLY A 41 -19.80 4.26 -10.23
N GLY A 42 -20.09 3.01 -10.58
CA GLY A 42 -19.69 1.84 -9.82
C GLY A 42 -20.53 1.63 -8.56
N GLU A 43 -20.72 0.38 -8.15
CA GLU A 43 -21.48 0.04 -6.95
C GLU A 43 -20.53 -0.05 -5.75
N PRO A 44 -20.50 0.97 -4.85
CA PRO A 44 -19.48 1.10 -3.82
C PRO A 44 -19.40 -0.11 -2.88
N GLY A 45 -20.50 -0.83 -2.69
CA GLY A 45 -20.56 -2.03 -1.84
C GLY A 45 -19.89 -3.28 -2.42
N ARG A 46 -19.72 -3.41 -3.75
CA ARG A 46 -19.28 -4.69 -4.36
C ARG A 46 -17.80 -4.99 -4.09
N VAL A 47 -16.95 -3.98 -4.14
CA VAL A 47 -15.52 -4.12 -3.87
C VAL A 47 -15.25 -4.58 -2.43
N PRO A 48 -15.77 -3.92 -1.38
CA PRO A 48 -15.56 -4.37 0.00
C PRO A 48 -16.16 -5.76 0.27
N VAL A 49 -17.33 -6.11 -0.31
CA VAL A 49 -17.88 -7.47 -0.19
C VAL A 49 -16.94 -8.51 -0.82
N LEU A 50 -16.46 -8.28 -2.05
CA LEU A 50 -15.57 -9.22 -2.73
C LEU A 50 -14.26 -9.41 -1.96
N LEU A 51 -13.63 -8.30 -1.53
CA LEU A 51 -12.40 -8.34 -0.74
C LEU A 51 -12.64 -9.04 0.60
N GLY A 52 -13.73 -8.71 1.29
CA GLY A 52 -14.10 -9.34 2.55
C GLY A 52 -14.30 -10.84 2.42
N CYS A 53 -14.97 -11.31 1.36
CA CYS A 53 -15.14 -12.73 1.05
C CYS A 53 -13.80 -13.44 0.83
N ILE A 54 -12.91 -12.86 0.03
CA ILE A 54 -11.59 -13.43 -0.26
C ILE A 54 -10.75 -13.51 1.03
N VAL A 55 -10.74 -12.44 1.82
CA VAL A 55 -10.01 -12.38 3.10
C VAL A 55 -10.57 -13.40 4.09
N ALA A 56 -11.90 -13.47 4.27
CA ALA A 56 -12.54 -14.41 5.17
C ALA A 56 -12.28 -15.87 4.74
N PHE A 57 -12.29 -16.15 3.44
CA PHE A 57 -11.98 -17.48 2.90
C PHE A 57 -10.55 -17.90 3.21
N PHE A 58 -9.55 -17.06 2.90
CA PHE A 58 -8.15 -17.39 3.19
C PHE A 58 -7.87 -17.45 4.70
N ALA A 59 -8.47 -16.56 5.48
CA ALA A 59 -8.41 -16.59 6.93
C ALA A 59 -8.96 -17.91 7.48
N THR A 60 -10.07 -18.42 6.95
CA THR A 60 -10.63 -19.72 7.32
C THR A 60 -9.66 -20.86 7.01
N ILE A 61 -9.03 -20.87 5.84
CA ILE A 61 -8.02 -21.87 5.48
C ILE A 61 -6.84 -21.84 6.47
N LEU A 62 -6.34 -20.65 6.80
CA LEU A 62 -5.26 -20.48 7.77
C LEU A 62 -5.67 -20.94 9.17
N LEU A 63 -6.90 -20.64 9.58
CA LEU A 63 -7.46 -21.04 10.87
C LEU A 63 -7.52 -22.56 10.99
N ILE A 64 -8.09 -23.24 9.99
CA ILE A 64 -8.16 -24.71 9.94
C ILE A 64 -6.75 -25.31 10.01
N ARG A 65 -5.82 -24.77 9.20
CA ARG A 65 -4.41 -25.23 9.18
C ARG A 65 -3.73 -25.04 10.53
N SER A 66 -3.98 -23.93 11.21
CA SER A 66 -3.38 -23.62 12.51
C SER A 66 -3.96 -24.49 13.63
N VAL A 67 -5.29 -24.69 13.63
CA VAL A 67 -5.97 -25.59 14.58
C VAL A 67 -5.45 -27.02 14.45
N ALA A 68 -5.31 -27.52 13.22
CA ALA A 68 -4.73 -28.84 12.94
C ALA A 68 -3.29 -28.98 13.48
N ARG A 69 -2.53 -27.88 13.52
CA ARG A 69 -1.17 -27.82 14.09
C ARG A 69 -1.13 -27.53 15.60
N LYS A 70 -2.29 -27.59 16.28
CA LYS A 70 -2.46 -27.29 17.72
C LYS A 70 -2.07 -25.87 18.12
N GLY A 71 -2.16 -24.90 17.20
CA GLY A 71 -1.88 -23.48 17.50
C GLY A 71 -2.73 -22.91 18.65
N HIS A 72 -3.94 -23.44 18.84
CA HIS A 72 -4.87 -23.06 19.92
C HIS A 72 -4.37 -23.42 21.34
N LYS A 73 -3.53 -24.45 21.51
CA LYS A 73 -3.00 -24.85 22.83
C LYS A 73 -1.82 -23.98 23.30
N LEU A 74 -1.22 -23.18 22.41
CA LEU A 74 -0.14 -22.25 22.74
C LEU A 74 -0.65 -20.89 23.27
N LEU A 75 -1.97 -20.73 23.43
CA LEU A 75 -2.58 -19.54 24.02
C LEU A 75 -2.46 -19.49 25.54
N GLU A 76 -2.32 -20.66 26.21
CA GLU A 76 -2.22 -20.73 27.68
C GLU A 76 -0.90 -20.17 28.23
N ASN A 77 0.16 -20.16 27.43
CA ASN A 77 1.43 -19.51 27.76
C ASN A 77 1.51 -18.16 27.02
N LEU A 78 0.79 -17.16 27.53
CA LEU A 78 0.96 -15.76 27.18
C LEU A 78 2.22 -15.21 27.88
N GLU A 79 3.38 -15.81 27.63
CA GLU A 79 4.63 -15.10 27.88
C GLU A 79 4.85 -14.14 26.71
N ASP A 80 4.92 -12.87 27.09
CA ASP A 80 5.05 -11.69 26.25
C ASP A 80 6.35 -11.77 25.44
N THR A 81 6.31 -12.44 24.29
CA THR A 81 7.33 -12.23 23.27
C THR A 81 7.02 -10.92 22.56
N GLY A 82 7.23 -9.80 23.27
CA GLY A 82 7.19 -8.42 22.81
C GLY A 82 8.28 -8.11 21.77
N ILE A 83 8.47 -9.00 20.81
CA ILE A 83 9.36 -8.79 19.68
C ILE A 83 8.58 -7.95 18.68
N VAL A 84 8.56 -6.64 18.92
CA VAL A 84 8.34 -5.65 17.86
C VAL A 84 9.46 -5.88 16.86
N THR A 85 9.19 -6.71 15.85
CA THR A 85 10.15 -6.92 14.77
C THR A 85 10.44 -5.57 14.09
N PRO A 86 11.64 -5.34 13.53
CA PRO A 86 11.94 -4.12 12.79
C PRO A 86 10.92 -3.81 11.68
N GLY A 87 10.22 -4.83 11.16
CA GLY A 87 9.14 -4.68 10.19
C GLY A 87 7.79 -4.20 10.77
N ALA A 88 7.54 -4.37 12.07
CA ALA A 88 6.27 -4.00 12.69
C ALA A 88 6.02 -2.49 12.65
N TRP A 89 7.07 -1.68 12.88
CA TRP A 89 6.98 -0.23 12.70
C TRP A 89 6.68 0.16 11.25
N ARG A 90 7.34 -0.47 10.27
CA ARG A 90 7.07 -0.25 8.84
C ARG A 90 5.60 -0.57 8.50
N CYS A 91 5.07 -1.69 9.01
CA CYS A 91 3.66 -2.03 8.86
C CYS A 91 2.73 -1.00 9.52
N ALA A 92 3.05 -0.57 10.73
CA ALA A 92 2.25 0.44 11.44
C ALA A 92 2.28 1.80 10.73
N ALA A 93 3.44 2.24 10.26
CA ALA A 93 3.59 3.47 9.48
C ALA A 93 2.83 3.41 8.15
N THR A 94 2.87 2.27 7.45
CA THR A 94 2.07 2.04 6.24
C THR A 94 0.58 2.11 6.55
N ALA A 95 0.11 1.40 7.58
CA ALA A 95 -1.29 1.40 7.96
C ALA A 95 -1.79 2.79 8.34
N ALA A 96 -0.99 3.53 9.12
CA ALA A 96 -1.29 4.90 9.52
C ALA A 96 -1.31 5.85 8.30
N GLY A 97 -0.32 5.76 7.42
CA GLY A 97 -0.24 6.56 6.20
C GLY A 97 -1.42 6.30 5.25
N CYS A 98 -1.75 5.03 5.00
CA CYS A 98 -2.91 4.66 4.19
C CYS A 98 -4.22 5.15 4.82
N SER A 99 -4.38 5.03 6.14
CA SER A 99 -5.57 5.51 6.83
C SER A 99 -5.70 7.03 6.76
N LEU A 100 -4.59 7.76 6.94
CA LEU A 100 -4.54 9.22 6.83
C LEU A 100 -4.86 9.68 5.41
N TYR A 101 -4.34 9.00 4.39
CA TYR A 101 -4.69 9.28 3.00
C TYR A 101 -6.18 9.04 2.73
N ALA A 102 -6.70 7.87 3.12
CA ALA A 102 -8.07 7.46 2.83
C ALA A 102 -9.12 8.32 3.55
N VAL A 103 -8.89 8.65 4.82
CA VAL A 103 -9.87 9.38 5.65
C VAL A 103 -9.61 10.89 5.66
N GLY A 104 -8.35 11.31 5.61
CA GLY A 104 -7.94 12.68 5.90
C GLY A 104 -7.57 13.52 4.68
N LEU A 105 -7.11 12.93 3.58
CA LEU A 105 -6.57 13.68 2.44
C LEU A 105 -7.56 13.76 1.25
N LEU A 106 -8.30 12.68 0.99
CA LEU A 106 -9.27 12.63 -0.10
C LEU A 106 -10.44 13.58 0.14
N GLY A 107 -10.63 14.56 -0.76
CA GLY A 107 -11.71 15.54 -0.68
C GLY A 107 -11.56 16.58 0.44
N ALA A 108 -10.41 16.63 1.11
CA ALA A 108 -10.15 17.59 2.17
C ALA A 108 -9.92 19.01 1.59
N THR A 109 -10.38 20.02 2.33
CA THR A 109 -10.05 21.43 2.05
C THR A 109 -9.05 21.90 3.10
N ILE A 110 -7.79 22.06 2.72
CA ILE A 110 -6.70 22.44 3.63
C ILE A 110 -6.30 23.88 3.30
N GLY A 111 -6.55 24.82 4.22
CA GLY A 111 -6.17 26.23 4.02
C GLY A 111 -6.85 26.92 2.82
N GLY A 112 -8.05 26.47 2.43
CA GLY A 112 -8.77 26.97 1.27
C GLY A 112 -8.42 26.30 -0.06
N TRP A 113 -7.43 25.40 -0.08
CA TRP A 113 -7.14 24.56 -1.24
C TRP A 113 -7.97 23.27 -1.19
N GLN A 114 -8.77 23.03 -2.22
CA GLN A 114 -9.46 21.75 -2.42
C GLN A 114 -8.47 20.75 -3.01
N VAL A 115 -8.09 19.75 -2.22
CA VAL A 115 -7.14 18.73 -2.63
C VAL A 115 -7.82 17.79 -3.62
N ARG A 116 -7.39 17.83 -4.88
CA ARG A 116 -7.91 16.92 -5.91
C ARG A 116 -7.32 15.52 -5.74
N TYR A 117 -8.03 14.50 -6.18
CA TYR A 117 -7.65 13.11 -6.08
C TYR A 117 -6.24 12.84 -6.60
N HIS A 118 -5.89 13.39 -7.77
CA HIS A 118 -4.56 13.19 -8.36
C HIS A 118 -3.45 13.90 -7.57
N GLU A 119 -3.73 15.05 -6.97
CA GLU A 119 -2.76 15.75 -6.12
C GLU A 119 -2.52 14.96 -4.83
N ALA A 120 -3.60 14.53 -4.18
CA ALA A 120 -3.56 13.69 -2.99
C ALA A 120 -2.77 12.39 -3.22
N THR A 121 -3.08 11.70 -4.31
CA THR A 121 -2.49 10.39 -4.63
C THR A 121 -1.02 10.53 -4.99
N ALA A 122 -0.65 11.53 -5.80
CA ALA A 122 0.74 11.77 -6.16
C ALA A 122 1.58 12.13 -4.92
N VAL A 123 1.09 13.01 -4.05
CA VAL A 123 1.80 13.38 -2.81
C VAL A 123 1.91 12.17 -1.89
N PHE A 124 0.84 11.41 -1.69
CA PHE A 124 0.86 10.22 -0.86
C PHE A 124 1.89 9.20 -1.36
N MET A 125 1.84 8.83 -2.65
CA MET A 125 2.79 7.91 -3.25
C MET A 125 4.23 8.41 -3.15
N PHE A 126 4.46 9.69 -3.43
CA PHE A 126 5.78 10.31 -3.35
C PHE A 126 6.35 10.22 -1.93
N LEU A 127 5.58 10.64 -0.92
CA LEU A 127 5.99 10.57 0.48
C LEU A 127 6.19 9.13 0.95
N PHE A 128 5.38 8.20 0.47
CA PHE A 128 5.52 6.78 0.78
C PHE A 128 6.83 6.22 0.22
N ILE A 129 7.11 6.45 -1.08
CA ILE A 129 8.36 6.00 -1.70
C ILE A 129 9.55 6.62 -0.96
N LEU A 130 9.53 7.92 -0.69
CA LEU A 130 10.61 8.56 0.06
C LEU A 130 10.77 7.97 1.46
N GLY A 131 9.70 7.87 2.24
CA GLY A 131 9.77 7.37 3.62
C GLY A 131 10.26 5.93 3.72
N PHE A 132 9.94 5.08 2.74
CA PHE A 132 10.29 3.66 2.75
C PHE A 132 11.56 3.30 2.01
N GLU A 133 12.06 4.13 1.09
CA GLU A 133 13.27 3.86 0.31
C GLU A 133 14.43 4.82 0.63
N TRP A 134 14.28 5.73 1.60
CA TRP A 134 15.32 6.71 1.92
C TRP A 134 16.62 6.06 2.39
N GLU A 135 16.53 5.07 3.27
CA GLU A 135 17.70 4.36 3.82
C GLU A 135 18.38 3.54 2.73
N GLU A 136 17.60 2.98 1.81
CA GLU A 136 18.06 2.17 0.68
C GLU A 136 18.40 3.00 -0.57
N ALA A 137 18.38 4.34 -0.49
CA ALA A 137 18.51 5.25 -1.64
C ALA A 137 19.82 5.05 -2.41
N VAL A 138 20.93 4.80 -1.71
CA VAL A 138 22.25 4.58 -2.35
C VAL A 138 22.26 3.30 -3.17
N GLU A 139 21.71 2.21 -2.61
CA GLU A 139 21.70 0.90 -3.26
C GLU A 139 20.66 0.84 -4.39
N LEU A 140 19.41 1.20 -4.10
CA LEU A 140 18.33 1.20 -5.09
C LEU A 140 18.57 2.23 -6.19
N GLY A 141 19.09 3.40 -5.83
CA GLY A 141 19.44 4.46 -6.77
C GLY A 141 20.49 3.99 -7.78
N GLY A 142 21.56 3.35 -7.31
CA GLY A 142 22.58 2.76 -8.16
C GLY A 142 22.03 1.67 -9.10
N ARG A 143 21.19 0.77 -8.60
CA ARG A 143 20.53 -0.26 -9.43
C ARG A 143 19.63 0.36 -10.51
N ARG A 144 18.80 1.34 -10.15
CA ARG A 144 17.91 2.05 -11.09
C ARG A 144 18.70 2.81 -12.14
N TRP A 145 19.80 3.46 -11.73
CA TRP A 145 20.68 4.20 -12.63
C TRP A 145 21.36 3.27 -13.64
N ASN A 146 21.92 2.15 -13.18
CA ASN A 146 22.55 1.15 -14.05
C ASN A 146 21.54 0.56 -15.04
N TRP A 147 20.32 0.26 -14.58
CA TRP A 147 19.25 -0.21 -15.45
C TRP A 147 18.89 0.83 -16.52
N LEU A 148 18.78 2.11 -16.13
CA LEU A 148 18.48 3.21 -17.06
C LEU A 148 19.57 3.39 -18.09
N GLN A 149 20.84 3.35 -17.67
CA GLN A 149 21.99 3.47 -18.55
C GLN A 149 22.06 2.31 -19.56
N ALA A 150 21.72 1.09 -19.12
CA ALA A 150 21.68 -0.08 -19.99
C ALA A 150 20.55 0.00 -21.03
N ARG A 151 19.37 0.50 -20.65
CA ARG A 151 18.19 0.47 -21.51
C ARG A 151 18.04 1.73 -22.38
N TRP A 152 18.44 2.88 -21.87
CA TRP A 152 18.25 4.21 -22.48
C TRP A 152 19.50 5.10 -22.30
N PRO A 153 20.62 4.77 -22.98
CA PRO A 153 21.91 5.43 -22.75
C PRO A 153 21.90 6.94 -23.07
N LEU A 154 21.15 7.36 -24.10
CA LEU A 154 21.02 8.77 -24.47
C LEU A 154 20.31 9.59 -23.38
N LEU A 155 19.22 9.05 -22.84
CA LEU A 155 18.48 9.67 -21.74
C LEU A 155 19.32 9.72 -20.46
N ALA A 156 20.01 8.62 -20.14
CA ALA A 156 20.91 8.56 -18.99
C ALA A 156 22.01 9.61 -19.08
N SER A 157 22.58 9.82 -20.29
CA SER A 157 23.61 10.84 -20.51
C SER A 157 23.08 12.27 -20.34
N GLY A 158 21.87 12.54 -20.84
CA GLY A 158 21.19 13.83 -20.64
C GLY A 158 20.90 14.11 -19.17
N LEU A 159 20.40 13.12 -18.43
CA LEU A 159 20.15 13.24 -16.98
C LEU A 159 21.45 13.36 -16.19
N ALA A 160 22.51 12.65 -16.57
CA ALA A 160 23.82 12.76 -15.93
C ALA A 160 24.37 14.18 -16.03
N ALA A 161 24.21 14.83 -17.19
CA ALA A 161 24.59 16.23 -17.37
C ALA A 161 23.77 17.15 -16.44
N LEU A 162 22.47 16.90 -16.30
CA LEU A 162 21.58 17.68 -15.42
C LEU A 162 21.95 17.54 -13.94
N PHE A 163 22.41 16.37 -13.51
CA PHE A 163 22.83 16.09 -12.13
C PHE A 163 24.33 16.29 -11.87
N SER A 164 25.11 16.70 -12.87
CA SER A 164 26.58 16.84 -12.79
C SER A 164 27.06 17.86 -11.76
N SER A 165 26.22 18.83 -11.41
CA SER A 165 26.50 19.88 -10.41
C SER A 165 26.28 19.43 -8.96
N LEU A 166 25.72 18.24 -8.75
CA LEU A 166 25.39 17.75 -7.40
C LEU A 166 26.58 17.10 -6.71
N PRO A 167 26.76 17.31 -5.40
CA PRO A 167 27.74 16.55 -4.62
C PRO A 167 27.47 15.05 -4.71
N ALA A 168 28.52 14.25 -4.93
CA ALA A 168 28.40 12.79 -5.06
C ALA A 168 27.68 12.12 -3.88
N ALA A 169 27.87 12.65 -2.66
CA ALA A 169 27.19 12.16 -1.45
C ALA A 169 25.66 12.37 -1.47
N ARG A 170 25.15 13.37 -2.21
CA ARG A 170 23.71 13.70 -2.30
C ARG A 170 23.07 13.18 -3.57
N ALA A 171 23.86 12.84 -4.60
CA ALA A 171 23.36 12.39 -5.89
C ALA A 171 22.35 11.22 -5.80
N PRO A 172 22.57 10.17 -4.97
CA PRO A 172 21.60 9.07 -4.87
C PRO A 172 20.25 9.50 -4.28
N PHE A 173 20.25 10.41 -3.30
CA PHE A 173 19.03 10.92 -2.68
C PHE A 173 18.24 11.82 -3.64
N VAL A 174 18.94 12.70 -4.38
CA VAL A 174 18.28 13.53 -5.39
C VAL A 174 17.73 12.68 -6.53
N TRP A 175 18.45 11.63 -6.92
CA TRP A 175 17.96 10.65 -7.89
C TRP A 175 16.73 9.89 -7.39
N LEU A 176 16.70 9.50 -6.12
CA LEU A 176 15.52 8.91 -5.50
C LEU A 176 14.33 9.88 -5.54
N VAL A 177 14.52 11.13 -5.13
CA VAL A 177 13.46 12.17 -5.17
C VAL A 177 12.91 12.34 -6.59
N PHE A 178 13.80 12.44 -7.57
CA PHE A 178 13.41 12.59 -8.98
C PHE A 178 12.60 11.37 -9.47
N THR A 179 13.09 10.15 -9.23
CA THR A 179 12.41 8.93 -9.66
C THR A 179 11.10 8.68 -8.93
N ALA A 180 11.05 8.97 -7.62
CA ALA A 180 9.83 8.90 -6.83
C ALA A 180 8.76 9.87 -7.33
N LEU A 181 9.15 11.12 -7.64
CA LEU A 181 8.24 12.13 -8.18
C LEU A 181 7.71 11.70 -9.56
N LEU A 182 8.60 11.26 -10.45
CA LEU A 182 8.21 10.78 -11.77
C LEU A 182 7.25 9.59 -11.69
N GLN A 183 7.56 8.60 -10.84
CA GLN A 183 6.70 7.44 -10.64
C GLN A 183 5.35 7.83 -10.05
N ALA A 184 5.32 8.67 -9.03
CA ALA A 184 4.08 9.13 -8.41
C ALA A 184 3.18 9.85 -9.41
N VAL A 185 3.73 10.75 -10.24
CA VAL A 185 2.97 11.48 -11.26
C VAL A 185 2.46 10.52 -12.34
N LEU A 186 3.33 9.67 -12.91
CA LEU A 186 2.94 8.77 -14.00
C LEU A 186 1.89 7.74 -13.56
N VAL A 187 2.07 7.13 -12.39
CA VAL A 187 1.11 6.15 -11.87
C VAL A 187 -0.21 6.85 -11.55
N THR A 188 -0.18 8.00 -10.88
CA THR A 188 -1.40 8.72 -10.55
C THR A 188 -2.15 9.16 -11.80
N TRP A 189 -1.45 9.67 -12.82
CA TRP A 189 -2.04 10.03 -14.10
C TRP A 189 -2.67 8.81 -14.79
N GLY A 190 -1.94 7.70 -14.88
CA GLY A 190 -2.44 6.47 -15.51
C GLY A 190 -3.65 5.88 -14.79
N VAL A 191 -3.64 5.88 -13.45
CA VAL A 191 -4.78 5.45 -12.63
C VAL A 191 -5.97 6.37 -12.83
N THR A 192 -5.77 7.69 -12.75
CA THR A 192 -6.85 8.67 -12.95
C THR A 192 -7.48 8.50 -14.34
N TYR A 193 -6.65 8.37 -15.37
CA TYR A 193 -7.10 8.11 -16.73
C TYR A 193 -7.93 6.84 -16.84
N LEU A 194 -7.45 5.73 -16.25
CA LEU A 194 -8.16 4.46 -16.24
C LEU A 194 -9.54 4.59 -15.57
N PHE A 195 -9.63 5.24 -14.41
CA PHE A 195 -10.89 5.42 -13.69
C PHE A 195 -11.89 6.33 -14.43
N GLU A 196 -11.41 7.41 -15.03
CA GLU A 196 -12.27 8.32 -15.77
C GLU A 196 -12.77 7.71 -17.08
N GLN A 197 -11.93 6.97 -17.80
CA GLN A 197 -12.27 6.43 -19.12
C GLN A 197 -13.00 5.09 -19.05
N GLU A 198 -12.52 4.15 -18.23
CA GLU A 198 -13.05 2.79 -18.20
C GLU A 198 -14.18 2.62 -17.18
N PHE A 199 -14.12 3.36 -16.07
CA PHE A 199 -15.10 3.25 -14.99
C PHE A 199 -16.12 4.40 -14.96
N TYR A 200 -15.96 5.41 -15.84
CA TYR A 200 -16.82 6.59 -15.93
C TYR A 200 -17.01 7.32 -14.59
N VAL A 201 -16.01 7.22 -13.70
CA VAL A 201 -16.04 7.89 -12.38
C VAL A 201 -15.32 9.23 -12.52
N LYS A 202 -16.02 10.32 -12.23
CA LYS A 202 -15.37 11.62 -12.03
C LYS A 202 -14.77 11.66 -10.64
N LEU A 203 -13.44 11.61 -10.58
CA LEU A 203 -12.72 11.71 -9.33
C LEU A 203 -12.70 13.19 -8.87
N PRO A 204 -12.96 13.47 -7.58
CA PRO A 204 -12.97 14.83 -7.03
C PRO A 204 -11.59 15.49 -7.05
#